data_AF-S8A9L9-F1
#
_entry.id   AF-S8A9L9-F1
#
_cell.length_a   1.000
_cell.length_b   1.000
_cell.length_c   1.000
_cell.angle_alpha   90.00
_cell.angle_beta   90.00
_cell.angle_gamma   90.00
#
_symmetry.space_group_name_H-M   'P 1'
#
loop_
_entity.id
_entity.type
_entity.pdbx_description
1 polymer ?
#
loop_
_entity_poly.entity_id
_entity_poly.type
_entity_poly.pdbx_seq_one_letter_code
_entity_poly.pdbx_strand_id
1 'polypeptide(L)'
;MQSSIDSETLALQTLSSLSARLARIEHALVGTPALTPQNTSTPLSLHAAKINHRDHSIRARLSALEAALTRLANHSKPVHDLLSLHAAYPEIFIDVLPAIQLPPSGGLSIEEKAAVVLSSAPGVQSVTSQLVSLRDLPVPDVDTSVKLVGLQPRLDKLVVMQEMQAREMADLRRRSLKVLERWYEVGVEGVNECFAEWDERVAKCERVVRRMAAENGEEGEGE
;
A
#
# COMPACT_ATOMS: atom_id res chain seq x y z
N MET A 1 40.86 -49.27 44.46
CA MET A 1 41.35 -49.62 43.10
C MET A 1 40.20 -49.90 42.13
N GLN A 2 39.10 -50.53 42.55
CA GLN A 2 37.95 -50.83 41.68
C GLN A 2 37.27 -49.59 41.06
N SER A 3 37.06 -48.51 41.82
CA SER A 3 36.40 -47.29 41.34
C SER A 3 37.17 -46.52 40.26
N SER A 4 38.49 -46.66 40.21
CA SER A 4 39.31 -46.00 39.19
C SER A 4 39.17 -46.71 37.84
N ILE A 5 39.07 -48.04 37.86
CA ILE A 5 38.90 -48.88 36.66
C ILE A 5 37.52 -48.64 36.04
N ASP A 6 36.50 -48.43 36.87
CA ASP A 6 35.13 -48.11 36.41
C ASP A 6 35.07 -46.73 35.72
N SER A 7 35.83 -45.73 36.21
CA SER A 7 35.89 -44.42 35.55
C SER A 7 36.64 -44.45 34.22
N GLU A 8 37.71 -45.23 34.11
CA GLU A 8 38.48 -45.38 32.86
C GLU A 8 37.68 -46.13 31.79
N THR A 9 36.92 -47.16 32.18
CA THR A 9 36.05 -47.89 31.25
C THR A 9 34.86 -47.05 30.75
N LEU A 10 34.25 -46.22 31.62
CA LEU A 10 33.22 -45.26 31.21
C LEU A 10 33.76 -44.17 30.27
N ALA A 11 34.98 -43.68 30.51
CA ALA A 11 35.63 -42.72 29.63
C ALA A 11 35.88 -43.32 28.23
N LEU A 12 36.33 -44.57 28.16
CA LEU A 12 36.53 -45.26 26.88
C LEU A 12 35.22 -45.54 26.13
N GLN A 13 34.14 -45.88 26.84
CA GLN A 13 32.82 -46.07 26.24
C GLN A 13 32.22 -44.77 25.70
N THR A 14 32.34 -43.66 26.44
CA THR A 14 31.87 -42.35 25.98
C THR A 14 32.65 -41.89 24.75
N LEU A 15 33.98 -42.07 24.75
CA LEU A 15 34.83 -41.74 23.60
C LEU A 15 34.49 -42.59 22.37
N SER A 16 34.23 -43.89 22.53
CA SER A 16 33.76 -44.76 21.43
C SER A 16 32.39 -44.33 20.89
N SER A 17 31.47 -43.90 21.77
CA SER A 17 30.16 -43.41 21.35
C SER A 17 30.26 -42.10 20.56
N LEU A 18 31.16 -41.20 20.97
CA LEU A 18 31.42 -39.93 20.31
C LEU A 18 32.11 -40.15 18.96
N SER A 19 33.10 -41.03 18.88
CA SER A 19 33.76 -41.36 17.61
C SER A 19 32.80 -42.03 16.63
N ALA A 20 31.91 -42.91 17.09
CA ALA A 20 30.86 -43.52 16.27
C ALA A 20 29.79 -42.51 15.82
N ARG A 21 29.50 -41.48 16.62
CA ARG A 21 28.59 -40.39 16.20
C ARG A 21 29.27 -39.45 15.22
N LEU A 22 30.53 -39.10 15.44
CA LEU A 22 31.33 -38.26 14.54
C LEU A 22 31.49 -38.93 13.18
N ALA A 23 31.82 -40.23 13.15
CA ALA A 23 31.89 -41.02 11.92
C ALA A 23 30.55 -41.06 11.17
N ARG A 24 29.40 -41.12 11.88
CA ARG A 24 28.07 -41.03 11.25
C ARG A 24 27.78 -39.65 10.68
N ILE A 25 28.17 -38.58 11.36
CA ILE A 25 28.01 -37.20 10.88
C ILE A 25 28.91 -36.97 9.66
N GLU A 26 30.16 -37.41 9.71
CA GLU A 26 31.10 -37.33 8.58
C GLU A 26 30.58 -38.13 7.38
N HIS A 27 30.06 -39.33 7.62
CA HIS A 27 29.43 -40.14 6.58
C HIS A 27 28.22 -39.44 5.95
N ALA A 28 27.35 -38.83 6.76
CA ALA A 28 26.21 -38.08 6.26
C ALA A 28 26.64 -36.83 5.47
N LEU A 29 27.70 -36.14 5.92
CA LEU A 29 28.16 -34.89 5.33
C LEU A 29 28.94 -35.10 4.02
N VAL A 30 29.75 -36.16 3.94
CA VAL A 30 30.69 -36.42 2.83
C VAL A 30 30.17 -37.51 1.89
N GLY A 31 29.40 -38.47 2.39
CA GLY A 31 29.03 -39.70 1.68
C GLY A 31 30.19 -40.69 1.68
N THR A 32 29.92 -41.93 2.11
CA THR A 32 30.82 -43.12 2.15
C THR A 32 32.33 -42.86 1.97
N PRO A 33 33.14 -42.73 3.04
CA PRO A 33 34.50 -43.24 2.97
C PRO A 33 34.40 -44.76 2.98
N ALA A 34 34.85 -45.40 1.91
CA ALA A 34 34.89 -46.85 1.80
C ALA A 34 35.59 -47.44 3.03
N LEU A 35 34.85 -48.25 3.80
CA LEU A 35 35.44 -49.15 4.78
C LEU A 35 36.33 -50.14 4.02
N THR A 36 37.63 -49.87 4.00
CA THR A 36 38.65 -50.90 3.87
C THR A 36 39.61 -50.74 5.04
N PRO A 37 39.80 -51.77 5.88
CA PRO A 37 40.66 -51.71 7.04
C PRO A 37 42.08 -52.10 6.60
N GLN A 38 42.81 -51.18 5.99
CA GLN A 38 44.27 -51.24 5.92
C GLN A 38 44.78 -49.92 5.37
N ASN A 39 45.90 -49.45 5.94
CA ASN A 39 46.70 -48.30 5.54
C ASN A 39 46.49 -47.07 6.43
N THR A 40 47.12 -47.21 7.59
CA THR A 40 47.89 -46.20 8.30
C THR A 40 48.43 -45.08 7.40
N SER A 41 48.39 -43.88 7.99
CA SER A 41 49.26 -42.72 7.77
C SER A 41 48.91 -41.72 6.65
N THR A 42 48.66 -40.50 7.14
CA THR A 42 48.82 -39.18 6.50
C THR A 42 47.65 -38.54 5.73
N PRO A 43 47.42 -37.23 5.95
CA PRO A 43 46.34 -36.45 5.35
C PRO A 43 46.73 -35.99 3.94
N LEU A 44 45.77 -35.47 3.17
CA LEU A 44 45.91 -34.99 1.78
C LEU A 44 45.83 -36.07 0.70
N SER A 45 44.61 -36.44 0.31
CA SER A 45 44.31 -36.54 -1.14
C SER A 45 42.83 -36.28 -1.41
N LEU A 46 42.50 -34.99 -1.48
CA LEU A 46 41.17 -34.46 -1.82
C LEU A 46 40.79 -34.70 -3.30
N HIS A 47 41.67 -35.31 -4.12
CA HIS A 47 41.62 -35.18 -5.59
C HIS A 47 41.48 -36.49 -6.40
N ALA A 48 41.54 -37.68 -5.79
CA ALA A 48 41.58 -38.94 -6.54
C ALA A 48 40.27 -39.78 -6.54
N ALA A 49 39.29 -39.51 -5.68
CA ALA A 49 37.95 -40.13 -5.75
C ALA A 49 37.03 -39.36 -6.72
N LYS A 50 37.57 -39.03 -7.89
CA LYS A 50 36.95 -38.25 -8.96
C LYS A 50 36.11 -39.24 -9.78
N ILE A 51 34.81 -38.99 -9.90
CA ILE A 51 33.97 -39.17 -11.12
C ILE A 51 32.56 -39.76 -10.86
N ASN A 52 32.28 -40.63 -9.88
CA ASN A 52 30.94 -41.28 -9.86
C ASN A 52 30.06 -41.15 -8.59
N HIS A 53 30.58 -40.72 -7.44
CA HIS A 53 29.79 -40.75 -6.18
C HIS A 53 29.67 -39.41 -5.43
N ARG A 54 30.31 -38.33 -5.91
CA ARG A 54 30.15 -37.00 -5.31
C ARG A 54 28.82 -36.31 -5.65
N ASP A 55 28.11 -36.77 -6.67
CA ASP A 55 26.83 -36.20 -7.09
C ASP A 55 25.69 -36.46 -6.09
N HIS A 56 25.92 -37.30 -5.07
CA HIS A 56 24.95 -37.62 -4.03
C HIS A 56 25.37 -37.18 -2.62
N SER A 57 26.53 -36.54 -2.46
CA SER A 57 26.96 -35.98 -1.18
C SER A 57 26.08 -34.79 -0.79
N ILE A 58 25.65 -34.72 0.49
CA ILE A 58 24.75 -33.65 0.97
C ILE A 58 25.37 -32.28 0.73
N ARG A 59 26.69 -32.14 0.94
CA ARG A 59 27.41 -30.89 0.69
C ARG A 59 27.37 -30.48 -0.79
N ALA A 60 27.58 -31.42 -1.70
CA ALA A 60 27.53 -31.16 -3.13
C ALA A 60 26.11 -30.73 -3.56
N ARG A 61 25.09 -31.43 -3.05
CA ARG A 61 23.67 -31.09 -3.29
C ARG A 61 23.30 -29.71 -2.74
N LEU A 62 23.77 -29.36 -1.54
CA LEU A 62 23.55 -28.03 -0.96
C LEU A 62 24.22 -26.94 -1.80
N SER A 63 25.47 -27.13 -2.23
CA SER A 63 26.14 -26.15 -3.08
C SER A 63 25.49 -26.01 -4.46
N ALA A 64 24.95 -27.10 -5.03
CA ALA A 64 24.23 -27.05 -6.29
C ALA A 64 22.88 -26.32 -6.15
N LEU A 65 22.16 -26.54 -5.04
CA LEU A 65 20.93 -25.82 -4.71
C LEU A 65 21.19 -24.34 -4.47
N GLU A 66 22.27 -24.00 -3.79
CA GLU A 66 22.70 -22.61 -3.58
C GLU A 66 23.03 -21.91 -4.91
N ALA A 67 23.77 -22.58 -5.80
CA ALA A 67 24.03 -22.07 -7.14
C ALA A 67 22.75 -21.92 -7.99
N ALA A 68 21.79 -22.83 -7.84
CA ALA A 68 20.50 -22.74 -8.53
C ALA A 68 19.62 -21.61 -7.96
N LEU A 69 19.63 -21.42 -6.64
CA LEU A 69 18.89 -20.39 -5.93
C LEU A 69 19.44 -18.99 -6.23
N THR A 70 20.76 -18.82 -6.23
CA THR A 70 21.40 -17.56 -6.64
C THR A 70 21.09 -17.23 -8.11
N ARG A 71 21.10 -18.22 -9.00
CA ARG A 71 20.66 -18.04 -10.40
C ARG A 71 19.19 -17.60 -10.49
N LEU A 72 18.31 -18.19 -9.68
CA LEU A 72 16.89 -17.87 -9.66
C LEU A 72 16.62 -16.48 -9.04
N ALA A 73 17.35 -16.12 -7.99
CA ALA A 73 17.29 -14.81 -7.36
C ALA A 73 17.66 -13.69 -8.33
N ASN A 74 18.70 -13.91 -9.16
CA ASN A 74 19.11 -12.93 -10.17
C ASN A 74 18.09 -12.79 -11.32
N HIS A 75 17.29 -13.82 -11.61
CA HIS A 75 16.32 -13.80 -12.69
C HIS A 75 14.91 -13.36 -12.23
N SER A 76 14.57 -13.54 -10.95
CA SER A 76 13.22 -13.28 -10.44
C SER A 76 13.22 -12.32 -9.27
N LYS A 77 12.67 -11.13 -9.52
CA LYS A 77 12.44 -10.07 -8.53
C LYS A 77 11.73 -10.56 -7.24
N PRO A 78 10.67 -11.39 -7.29
CA PRO A 78 10.03 -11.86 -6.06
C PRO A 78 10.93 -12.77 -5.20
N VAL A 79 11.80 -13.58 -5.80
CA VAL A 79 12.72 -14.43 -5.03
C VAL A 79 13.80 -13.58 -4.37
N HIS A 80 14.30 -12.56 -5.06
CA HIS A 80 15.20 -11.58 -4.48
C HIS A 80 14.55 -10.85 -3.29
N ASP A 81 13.29 -10.42 -3.44
CA ASP A 81 12.56 -9.74 -2.36
C ASP A 81 12.33 -10.66 -1.16
N LEU A 82 11.99 -11.94 -1.37
CA LEU A 82 11.88 -12.93 -0.29
C LEU A 82 13.21 -13.21 0.41
N LEU A 83 14.33 -13.27 -0.32
CA LEU A 83 15.65 -13.43 0.29
C LEU A 83 16.08 -12.20 1.07
N SER A 84 15.74 -11.00 0.59
CA SER A 84 15.96 -9.76 1.33
C SER A 84 15.12 -9.69 2.60
N LEU A 85 13.88 -10.19 2.54
CA LEU A 85 12.98 -10.29 3.67
C LEU A 85 13.47 -11.33 4.68
N HIS A 86 13.98 -12.47 4.22
CA HIS A 86 14.60 -13.49 5.07
C HIS A 86 15.85 -12.97 5.79
N ALA A 87 16.68 -12.18 5.10
CA ALA A 87 17.88 -11.58 5.70
C ALA A 87 17.53 -10.46 6.70
N ALA A 88 16.50 -9.66 6.41
CA ALA A 88 16.04 -8.57 7.29
C ALA A 88 15.26 -9.09 8.51
N TYR A 89 14.51 -10.17 8.34
CA TYR A 89 13.64 -10.76 9.35
C TYR A 89 13.75 -12.29 9.38
N PRO A 90 14.86 -12.82 9.92
CA PRO A 90 15.03 -14.27 10.07
C PRO A 90 13.94 -14.87 10.96
N GLU A 91 13.38 -14.10 11.90
CA GLU A 91 12.28 -14.49 12.79
C GLU A 91 10.96 -14.87 12.08
N ILE A 92 10.76 -14.45 10.82
CA ILE A 92 9.54 -14.81 10.05
C ILE A 92 9.64 -16.25 9.54
N PHE A 93 10.86 -16.76 9.35
CA PHE A 93 11.14 -18.03 8.65
C PHE A 93 11.84 -19.06 9.51
N ILE A 94 12.42 -18.64 10.64
CA ILE A 94 12.68 -19.56 11.73
C ILE A 94 11.29 -19.85 12.30
N ASP A 95 10.69 -20.96 11.88
CA ASP A 95 9.75 -21.68 12.71
C ASP A 95 10.52 -22.09 13.98
N VAL A 96 10.77 -21.12 14.87
CA VAL A 96 10.57 -21.39 16.27
C VAL A 96 9.11 -21.72 16.26
N LEU A 97 8.79 -23.01 16.11
CA LEU A 97 7.57 -23.56 16.63
C LEU A 97 7.54 -22.96 18.03
N PRO A 98 6.72 -21.92 18.32
CA PRO A 98 6.62 -21.43 19.68
C PRO A 98 6.00 -22.63 20.34
N ALA A 99 6.81 -23.43 21.04
CA ALA A 99 6.53 -24.79 21.47
C ALA A 99 5.04 -24.86 21.69
N ILE A 100 4.29 -25.45 20.74
CA ILE A 100 2.86 -25.18 20.53
C ILE A 100 2.27 -25.04 21.91
N GLN A 101 2.08 -23.78 22.34
CA GLN A 101 1.17 -23.50 23.41
C GLN A 101 -0.15 -23.75 22.72
N LEU A 102 -0.44 -25.05 22.63
CA LEU A 102 -1.77 -25.56 22.65
C LEU A 102 -2.44 -24.66 23.68
N PRO A 103 -3.43 -23.83 23.30
CA PRO A 103 -4.17 -23.07 24.31
C PRO A 103 -4.52 -24.09 25.38
N PRO A 104 -4.19 -23.91 26.67
CA PRO A 104 -4.07 -25.00 27.62
C PRO A 104 -5.29 -25.92 27.51
N SER A 105 -5.15 -27.01 26.74
CA SER A 105 -6.26 -27.90 26.39
C SER A 105 -6.64 -28.78 27.58
N GLY A 106 -6.21 -28.40 28.79
CA GLY A 106 -6.56 -28.97 30.07
C GLY A 106 -6.83 -27.93 31.15
N GLY A 107 -7.20 -26.67 30.81
CA GLY A 107 -7.39 -25.62 31.81
C GLY A 107 -8.83 -25.14 32.04
N LEU A 108 -9.71 -25.22 31.04
CA LEU A 108 -11.08 -24.68 31.15
C LEU A 108 -12.08 -25.79 31.44
N SER A 109 -12.87 -25.60 32.50
CA SER A 109 -13.95 -26.52 32.88
C SER A 109 -15.00 -26.61 31.77
N ILE A 110 -15.78 -27.70 31.74
CA ILE A 110 -16.86 -27.89 30.76
C ILE A 110 -17.88 -26.74 30.83
N GLU A 111 -18.10 -26.18 32.02
CA GLU A 111 -18.99 -25.05 32.24
C GLU A 111 -18.42 -23.76 31.63
N GLU A 112 -17.12 -23.51 31.75
CA GLU A 112 -16.47 -22.33 31.17
C GLU A 112 -16.46 -22.39 29.64
N LYS A 113 -16.26 -23.58 29.07
CA LYS A 113 -16.37 -23.79 27.62
C LYS A 113 -17.81 -23.56 27.14
N ALA A 114 -18.81 -24.05 27.87
CA ALA A 114 -20.21 -23.79 27.55
C ALA A 114 -20.54 -22.30 27.64
N ALA A 115 -20.04 -21.58 28.66
CA ALA A 115 -20.22 -20.14 28.80
C ALA A 115 -19.59 -19.34 27.65
N VAL A 116 -18.37 -19.71 27.23
CA VAL A 116 -17.70 -19.09 26.08
C VAL A 116 -18.49 -19.34 24.79
N VAL A 117 -18.91 -20.58 24.55
CA VAL A 117 -19.72 -20.92 23.36
C VAL A 117 -21.03 -20.14 23.38
N LEU A 118 -21.74 -20.10 24.52
CA LEU A 118 -23.00 -19.38 24.66
C LEU A 118 -22.83 -17.86 24.46
N SER A 119 -21.72 -17.29 24.94
CA SER A 119 -21.40 -15.86 24.76
C SER A 119 -21.06 -15.50 23.31
N SER A 120 -20.43 -16.44 22.57
CA SER A 120 -20.03 -16.26 21.18
C SER A 120 -21.14 -16.60 20.17
N ALA A 121 -22.13 -17.40 20.57
CA ALA A 121 -23.19 -17.89 19.70
C ALA A 121 -23.99 -16.76 18.99
N PRO A 122 -24.38 -15.65 19.65
CA PRO A 122 -25.07 -14.55 18.98
C PRO A 122 -24.22 -13.89 17.88
N GLY A 123 -22.91 -13.77 18.11
CA GLY A 123 -21.97 -13.24 17.13
C GLY A 123 -21.84 -14.15 15.90
N VAL A 124 -21.76 -15.46 16.12
CA VAL A 124 -21.73 -16.44 15.01
C VAL A 124 -23.03 -16.40 14.22
N GLN A 125 -24.19 -16.32 14.86
CA GLN A 125 -25.47 -16.22 14.17
C GLN A 125 -25.61 -14.92 13.38
N SER A 126 -25.16 -13.79 13.94
CA SER A 126 -25.10 -12.49 13.28
C SER A 126 -24.21 -12.53 12.02
N VAL A 127 -22.98 -13.05 12.14
CA VAL A 127 -22.05 -13.14 11.01
C VAL A 127 -22.56 -14.13 9.97
N THR A 128 -23.15 -15.24 10.38
CA THR A 128 -23.76 -16.20 9.44
C THR A 128 -24.91 -15.54 8.67
N SER A 129 -25.75 -14.76 9.33
CA SER A 129 -26.84 -14.01 8.68
C SER A 129 -26.31 -12.96 7.70
N GLN A 130 -25.22 -12.27 8.04
CA GLN A 130 -24.56 -11.33 7.14
C GLN A 130 -23.93 -12.04 5.94
N LEU A 131 -23.28 -13.18 6.13
CA LEU A 131 -22.69 -13.96 5.03
C LEU A 131 -23.75 -14.58 4.12
N VAL A 132 -24.86 -15.04 4.66
CA VAL A 132 -26.01 -15.51 3.87
C VAL A 132 -26.59 -14.33 3.08
N SER A 133 -26.79 -13.17 3.72
CA SER A 133 -27.25 -11.96 3.03
C SER A 133 -26.28 -11.51 1.93
N LEU A 134 -24.96 -11.62 2.12
CA LEU A 134 -23.96 -11.29 1.09
C LEU A 134 -23.92 -12.31 -0.04
N ARG A 135 -24.18 -13.58 0.25
CA ARG A 135 -24.30 -14.63 -0.77
C ARG A 135 -25.52 -14.43 -1.66
N ASP A 136 -26.60 -13.89 -1.10
CA ASP A 136 -27.84 -13.62 -1.81
C ASP A 136 -27.78 -12.32 -2.64
N LEU A 137 -26.71 -11.54 -2.55
CA LEU A 137 -26.48 -10.43 -3.46
C LEU A 137 -26.08 -10.98 -4.84
N PRO A 138 -26.88 -10.76 -5.90
CA PRO A 138 -26.45 -11.10 -7.24
C PRO A 138 -25.22 -10.24 -7.58
N VAL A 139 -24.11 -10.89 -7.91
CA VAL A 139 -22.96 -10.20 -8.50
C VAL A 139 -23.48 -9.47 -9.74
N PRO A 140 -23.25 -8.15 -9.88
CA PRO A 140 -23.77 -7.40 -11.01
C PRO A 140 -23.33 -8.06 -12.31
N ASP A 141 -24.28 -8.16 -13.24
CA ASP A 141 -24.11 -8.85 -14.52
C ASP A 141 -22.83 -8.36 -15.23
N VAL A 142 -21.96 -9.30 -15.58
CA VAL A 142 -20.63 -9.02 -16.15
C VAL A 142 -20.77 -8.17 -17.40
N ASP A 143 -21.83 -8.38 -18.19
CA ASP A 143 -22.11 -7.59 -19.40
C ASP A 143 -22.34 -6.10 -19.08
N THR A 144 -22.98 -5.79 -17.95
CA THR A 144 -23.18 -4.40 -17.51
C THR A 144 -21.87 -3.76 -17.07
N SER A 145 -21.03 -4.50 -16.35
CA SER A 145 -19.71 -4.02 -15.92
C SER A 145 -18.77 -3.78 -17.11
N VAL A 146 -18.78 -4.66 -18.12
CA VAL A 146 -18.00 -4.52 -19.35
C VAL A 146 -18.49 -3.32 -20.16
N LYS A 147 -19.81 -3.11 -20.26
CA LYS A 147 -20.38 -1.92 -20.90
C LYS A 147 -19.96 -0.63 -20.19
N LEU A 148 -19.92 -0.61 -18.85
CA LEU A 148 -19.46 0.54 -18.08
C LEU A 148 -17.99 0.85 -18.33
N VAL A 149 -17.12 -0.17 -18.34
CA VAL A 149 -15.69 -0.01 -18.67
C VAL A 149 -15.54 0.49 -20.12
N GLY A 150 -16.36 0.01 -21.05
CA GLY A 150 -16.39 0.49 -22.44
C GLY A 150 -16.82 1.95 -22.59
N LEU A 151 -17.55 2.53 -21.63
CA LEU A 151 -17.95 3.94 -21.64
C LEU A 151 -16.87 4.89 -21.10
N GLN A 152 -15.89 4.37 -20.35
CA GLN A 152 -14.79 5.15 -19.79
C GLN A 152 -14.05 6.05 -20.81
N PRO A 153 -13.63 5.57 -22.00
CA PRO A 153 -12.97 6.44 -22.98
C PRO A 153 -13.87 7.54 -23.53
N ARG A 154 -15.21 7.38 -23.48
CA ARG A 154 -16.14 8.45 -23.86
C ARG A 154 -16.23 9.50 -22.75
N LEU A 155 -16.23 9.08 -21.48
CA LEU A 155 -16.19 9.99 -20.34
C LEU A 155 -14.89 10.81 -20.35
N ASP A 156 -13.74 10.18 -20.59
CA ASP A 156 -12.46 10.89 -20.63
C ASP A 156 -12.45 11.97 -21.73
N LYS A 157 -12.99 11.66 -22.91
CA LYS A 157 -13.14 12.65 -24.00
C LYS A 157 -14.06 13.81 -23.59
N LEU A 158 -15.18 13.51 -22.93
CA LEU A 158 -16.12 14.54 -22.47
C LEU A 158 -15.51 15.42 -21.38
N VAL A 159 -14.73 14.86 -20.47
CA VAL A 159 -14.02 15.63 -19.43
C VAL A 159 -13.05 16.63 -20.07
N VAL A 160 -12.26 16.19 -21.06
CA VAL A 160 -11.35 17.09 -21.79
C VAL A 160 -12.12 18.20 -22.52
N MET A 161 -13.24 17.87 -23.18
CA MET A 161 -14.09 18.88 -23.82
C MET A 161 -14.68 19.85 -22.81
N GLN A 162 -15.13 19.37 -21.66
CA GLN A 162 -15.68 20.19 -20.58
C GLN A 162 -14.63 21.15 -20.02
N GLU A 163 -13.38 20.71 -19.85
CA GLU A 163 -12.29 21.59 -19.44
C GLU A 163 -12.00 22.69 -20.46
N MET A 164 -11.98 22.36 -21.76
CA MET A 164 -11.80 23.37 -22.81
C MET A 164 -12.94 24.39 -22.79
N GLN A 165 -14.19 23.92 -22.75
CA GLN A 165 -15.37 24.78 -22.70
C GLN A 165 -15.36 25.67 -21.44
N ALA A 166 -14.97 25.14 -20.29
CA ALA A 166 -14.87 25.91 -19.06
C ALA A 166 -13.84 27.05 -19.16
N ARG A 167 -12.70 26.80 -19.82
CA ARG A 167 -11.67 27.83 -20.09
C ARG A 167 -12.21 28.91 -21.03
N GLU A 168 -12.84 28.50 -22.14
CA GLU A 168 -13.44 29.44 -23.09
C GLU A 168 -14.54 30.29 -22.45
N MET A 169 -15.41 29.69 -21.64
CA MET A 169 -16.46 30.40 -20.92
C MET A 169 -15.87 31.39 -19.91
N ALA A 170 -14.79 31.04 -19.21
CA ALA A 170 -14.12 31.94 -18.29
C ALA A 170 -13.53 33.15 -19.03
N ASP A 171 -12.89 32.92 -20.18
CA ASP A 171 -12.33 33.98 -21.01
C ASP A 171 -13.41 34.89 -21.59
N LEU A 172 -14.51 34.32 -22.10
CA LEU A 172 -15.65 35.09 -22.62
C LEU A 172 -16.29 35.92 -21.51
N ARG A 173 -16.49 35.35 -20.31
CA ARG A 173 -16.99 36.09 -19.14
C ARG A 173 -16.08 37.24 -18.76
N ARG A 174 -14.76 37.04 -18.80
CA ARG A 174 -13.80 38.11 -18.52
C ARG A 174 -13.90 39.22 -19.56
N ARG A 175 -14.05 38.89 -20.84
CA ARG A 175 -14.21 39.88 -21.91
C ARG A 175 -15.54 40.61 -21.80
N SER A 176 -16.64 39.90 -21.52
CA SER A 176 -17.95 40.53 -21.36
C SER A 176 -18.00 41.45 -20.15
N LEU A 177 -17.38 41.07 -19.02
CA LEU A 177 -17.27 41.92 -17.85
C LEU A 177 -16.53 43.21 -18.18
N LYS A 178 -15.38 43.16 -18.86
CA LYS A 178 -14.65 44.36 -19.29
C LYS A 178 -15.46 45.29 -20.18
N VAL A 179 -16.24 44.72 -21.10
CA VAL A 179 -17.12 45.52 -21.97
C VAL A 179 -18.23 46.17 -21.15
N LEU A 180 -18.81 45.44 -20.20
CA LEU A 180 -19.86 45.94 -19.32
C LEU A 180 -19.34 47.02 -18.36
N GLU A 181 -18.17 46.82 -17.77
CA GLU A 181 -17.44 47.82 -16.97
C GLU A 181 -17.24 49.10 -17.79
N ARG A 182 -16.68 48.97 -19.00
CA ARG A 182 -16.45 50.14 -19.88
C ARG A 182 -17.75 50.85 -20.27
N TRP A 183 -18.80 50.08 -20.56
CA TRP A 183 -20.11 50.64 -20.88
C TRP A 183 -20.73 51.35 -19.67
N TYR A 184 -20.56 50.82 -18.46
CA TYR A 184 -21.05 51.46 -17.24
C TYR A 184 -20.30 52.76 -16.95
N GLU A 185 -18.97 52.74 -16.95
CA GLU A 185 -18.12 53.93 -16.72
C GLU A 185 -18.40 55.04 -17.73
N VAL A 186 -18.40 54.73 -19.03
CA VAL A 186 -18.53 55.78 -20.07
C VAL A 186 -20.00 56.10 -20.35
N GLY A 187 -20.81 55.06 -20.48
CA GLY A 187 -22.18 55.19 -20.97
C GLY A 187 -23.16 55.58 -19.88
N VAL A 188 -23.02 55.05 -18.66
CA VAL A 188 -23.94 55.36 -17.57
C VAL A 188 -23.39 56.50 -16.72
N GLU A 189 -22.20 56.33 -16.15
CA GLU A 189 -21.62 57.31 -15.23
C GLU A 189 -21.25 58.61 -15.94
N GLY A 190 -20.53 58.54 -17.07
CA GLY A 190 -20.21 59.75 -17.85
C GLY A 190 -21.44 60.52 -18.34
N VAL A 191 -22.51 59.82 -18.75
CA VAL A 191 -23.77 60.48 -19.15
C VAL A 191 -24.48 61.08 -17.94
N ASN A 192 -24.48 60.39 -16.80
CA ASN A 192 -25.05 60.89 -15.55
C ASN A 192 -24.33 62.16 -15.05
N GLU A 193 -22.99 62.21 -15.14
CA GLU A 193 -22.22 63.42 -14.85
C GLU A 193 -22.60 64.59 -15.76
N CYS A 194 -22.75 64.34 -17.07
CA CYS A 194 -23.20 65.37 -18.02
C CYS A 194 -24.59 65.90 -17.67
N PHE A 195 -25.53 64.99 -17.35
CA PHE A 195 -26.88 65.38 -16.94
C PHE A 195 -26.87 66.15 -15.62
N ALA A 196 -26.05 65.77 -14.65
CA ALA A 196 -25.91 66.48 -13.38
C ALA A 196 -25.35 67.90 -13.57
N GLU A 197 -24.36 68.08 -14.44
CA GLU A 197 -23.84 69.42 -14.79
C GLU A 197 -24.93 70.28 -15.46
N TRP A 198 -25.69 69.70 -16.40
CA TRP A 198 -26.78 70.38 -17.06
C TRP A 198 -27.88 70.78 -16.07
N ASP A 199 -28.26 69.89 -15.15
CA ASP A 199 -29.25 70.18 -14.11
C ASP A 199 -28.76 71.31 -13.18
N GLU A 200 -27.48 71.32 -12.79
CA GLU A 200 -26.92 72.41 -11.99
C GLU A 200 -26.96 73.76 -12.74
N ARG A 201 -26.64 73.75 -14.03
CA ARG A 201 -26.70 74.95 -14.89
C ARG A 201 -28.12 75.45 -15.07
N VAL A 202 -29.07 74.54 -15.32
CA VAL A 202 -30.49 74.87 -15.42
C VAL A 202 -31.00 75.43 -14.09
N ALA A 203 -30.64 74.83 -12.96
CA ALA A 203 -31.00 75.32 -11.63
C ALA A 203 -30.38 76.70 -11.32
N LYS A 204 -29.17 77.01 -11.82
CA LYS A 204 -28.59 78.36 -11.74
C LYS A 204 -29.40 79.36 -12.57
N CYS A 205 -29.73 79.02 -13.81
CA CYS A 205 -30.56 79.86 -14.68
C CYS A 205 -31.95 80.09 -14.09
N GLU A 206 -32.59 79.05 -13.57
CA GLU A 206 -33.92 79.13 -12.95
C GLU A 206 -33.91 80.03 -11.72
N ARG A 207 -32.86 79.97 -10.89
CA ARG A 207 -32.69 80.90 -9.76
C ARG A 207 -32.56 82.37 -10.20
N VAL A 208 -31.84 82.64 -11.29
CA VAL A 208 -31.73 84.00 -11.84
C VAL A 208 -33.07 84.48 -12.38
N VAL A 209 -33.77 83.64 -13.15
CA VAL A 209 -35.11 83.97 -13.68
C VAL A 209 -36.10 84.23 -12.54
N ARG A 210 -36.10 83.39 -11.49
CA ARG A 210 -36.96 83.62 -10.31
C ARG A 210 -36.64 84.93 -9.59
N ARG A 211 -35.36 85.33 -9.52
CA ARG A 211 -34.97 86.62 -8.94
C ARG A 211 -35.47 87.80 -9.78
N MET A 212 -35.24 87.77 -11.09
CA MET A 212 -35.73 88.83 -12.00
C MET A 212 -37.26 88.91 -12.00
N ALA A 213 -37.95 87.77 -11.94
CA ALA A 213 -39.41 87.75 -11.86
C ALA A 213 -39.93 88.35 -10.54
N ALA A 214 -39.21 88.16 -9.43
CA ALA A 214 -39.55 88.80 -8.16
C ALA A 214 -39.31 90.33 -8.20
N GLU A 215 -38.16 90.77 -8.72
CA GLU A 215 -37.83 92.19 -8.90
C GLU A 215 -38.87 92.89 -9.80
N ASN A 216 -39.21 92.32 -10.96
CA ASN A 216 -40.23 92.87 -11.84
C ASN A 216 -41.66 92.81 -11.26
N GLY A 217 -41.92 91.89 -10.34
CA GLY A 217 -43.21 91.78 -9.64
C GLY A 217 -43.39 92.86 -8.57
N GLU A 218 -42.32 93.21 -7.85
CA GLU A 218 -42.31 94.28 -6.86
C GLU A 218 -42.41 95.67 -7.51
N GLU A 219 -41.85 95.86 -8.71
CA GLU A 219 -42.01 97.11 -9.48
C GLU A 219 -43.44 97.31 -10.02
N GLY A 220 -44.20 96.22 -10.25
CA GLY A 220 -45.58 96.28 -10.73
C GLY A 220 -46.65 96.50 -9.65
N GLU A 221 -46.32 96.33 -8.36
CA GLU A 221 -47.23 96.61 -7.24
C GLU A 221 -47.01 98.01 -6.62
N GLY A 222 -46.04 98.79 -7.13
CA GLY A 222 -45.66 100.11 -6.63
C GLY A 222 -46.16 101.33 -7.45
N GLU A 223 -46.93 101.12 -8.52
CA GLU A 223 -47.67 102.16 -9.28
C GLU A 223 -49.17 102.09 -9.01
#